data_AF-A0A1Q5J0L3-F1
#
_entry.id   AF-A0A1Q5J0L3-F1
#
_cell.length_a   1.000
_cell.length_b   1.000
_cell.length_c   1.000
_cell.angle_alpha   90.00
_cell.angle_beta   90.00
_cell.angle_gamma   90.00
#
_symmetry.space_group_name_H-M   'P 1'
#
loop_
_entity.id
_entity.type
_entity.pdbx_description
1 polymer ?
#
loop_
_entity_poly.entity_id
_entity_poly.type
_entity_poly.pdbx_seq_one_letter_code
_entity_poly.pdbx_strand_id
1 'polypeptide(L)'
;MPARVTHDPLRLVPVLIGAVTVLTGVCQLFAPGPVLDLLSADSTGISRHLFATVGMFMVVVGGLLVQGLLPPAPPPYLLLWAGPQKFGAFALVGVGVLRDLFGPLAPLVAFFDLAKALLCRLMGRRLVSRAGAARTAGAGG
;
A
#
# COMPACT_ATOMS: atom_id res chain seq x y z
N MET A 1 11.73 -12.53 -12.07
CA MET A 1 10.94 -12.83 -10.85
C MET A 1 11.11 -14.30 -10.50
N PRO A 2 11.33 -14.70 -9.23
CA PRO A 2 11.48 -16.10 -8.88
C PRO A 2 10.19 -16.88 -9.14
N ALA A 3 10.30 -18.03 -9.81
CA ALA A 3 9.21 -18.86 -10.35
C ALA A 3 8.17 -19.39 -9.32
N ARG A 4 8.30 -19.06 -8.03
CA ARG A 4 7.34 -19.45 -6.98
C ARG A 4 6.28 -18.38 -6.69
N VAL A 5 6.54 -17.11 -7.00
CA VAL A 5 5.58 -16.01 -6.77
C VAL A 5 4.39 -16.11 -7.73
N THR A 6 4.59 -16.70 -8.90
CA THR A 6 3.60 -16.85 -9.98
C THR A 6 2.47 -17.83 -9.66
N HIS A 7 2.64 -18.74 -8.70
CA HIS A 7 1.64 -19.76 -8.36
C HIS A 7 0.76 -19.43 -7.15
N ASP A 8 1.05 -18.35 -6.42
CA ASP A 8 0.25 -17.91 -5.27
C ASP A 8 -0.39 -16.53 -5.57
N PRO A 9 -1.64 -16.50 -6.11
CA PRO A 9 -2.29 -15.25 -6.52
C PRO A 9 -2.44 -14.25 -5.35
N LEU A 10 -2.48 -14.75 -4.12
CA LEU A 10 -2.50 -13.90 -2.92
C LEU A 10 -1.20 -13.11 -2.74
N ARG A 11 -0.05 -13.58 -3.24
CA ARG A 11 1.26 -12.91 -3.14
C ARG A 11 1.61 -12.06 -4.35
N LEU A 12 1.22 -12.51 -5.55
CA LEU A 12 1.47 -11.78 -6.79
C LEU A 12 0.76 -10.41 -6.78
N VAL A 13 -0.51 -10.40 -6.37
CA VAL A 13 -1.34 -9.19 -6.38
C VAL A 13 -0.77 -8.08 -5.48
N PRO A 14 -0.44 -8.30 -4.19
CA PRO A 14 0.15 -7.26 -3.36
C PRO A 14 1.54 -6.81 -3.81
N VAL A 15 2.35 -7.70 -4.42
CA VAL A 15 3.67 -7.32 -4.97
C VAL A 15 3.51 -6.39 -6.17
N LEU A 16 2.63 -6.72 -7.13
CA LEU A 16 2.33 -5.86 -8.27
C LEU A 16 1.77 -4.51 -7.82
N ILE A 17 0.82 -4.54 -6.88
CA ILE A 17 0.25 -3.35 -6.26
C ILE A 17 1.33 -2.51 -5.57
N GLY A 18 2.26 -3.13 -4.85
CA GLY A 18 3.38 -2.47 -4.20
C GLY A 18 4.30 -1.80 -5.22
N ALA A 19 4.63 -2.50 -6.31
CA ALA A 19 5.45 -1.96 -7.40
C ALA A 19 4.80 -0.75 -8.08
N VAL A 20 3.49 -0.84 -8.39
CA VAL A 20 2.72 0.31 -8.90
C VAL A 20 2.74 1.47 -7.91
N THR A 21 2.56 1.18 -6.61
CA THR A 21 2.59 2.21 -5.55
C THR A 21 3.94 2.92 -5.49
N VAL A 22 5.04 2.19 -5.64
CA VAL A 22 6.39 2.77 -5.73
C VAL A 22 6.52 3.64 -6.97
N LEU A 23 6.11 3.14 -8.13
CA LEU A 23 6.21 3.88 -9.38
C LEU A 23 5.42 5.19 -9.32
N THR A 24 4.19 5.15 -8.82
CA THR A 24 3.36 6.35 -8.64
C THR A 24 3.94 7.29 -7.59
N GLY A 25 4.53 6.76 -6.51
CA GLY A 25 5.18 7.56 -5.47
C GLY A 25 6.42 8.28 -5.99
N VAL A 26 7.23 7.63 -6.84
CA VAL A 26 8.37 8.25 -7.52
C VAL A 26 7.89 9.39 -8.43
N CYS A 27 6.82 9.17 -9.21
CA CYS A 27 6.23 10.23 -10.02
C CYS A 27 5.75 11.42 -9.18
N GLN A 28 5.06 11.20 -8.05
CA GLN A 28 4.64 12.27 -7.14
C GLN A 28 5.81 12.99 -6.47
N LEU A 29 6.89 12.27 -6.15
CA LEU A 29 8.08 12.83 -5.51
C LEU A 29 8.80 13.83 -6.42
N PHE A 30 8.96 13.50 -7.70
CA PHE A 30 9.69 14.34 -8.66
C PHE A 30 8.78 15.27 -9.47
N ALA A 31 7.50 14.93 -9.63
CA ALA A 31 6.52 15.68 -10.41
C ALA A 31 5.15 15.71 -9.69
N PRO A 32 5.03 16.43 -8.55
CA PRO A 32 3.77 16.51 -7.82
C PRO A 32 2.69 17.31 -8.56
N GLY A 33 3.09 18.28 -9.40
CA GLY A 33 2.18 19.17 -10.15
C GLY A 33 1.21 18.42 -11.08
N PRO A 34 1.71 17.62 -12.04
CA PRO A 34 0.84 16.86 -12.95
C PRO A 34 -0.14 15.93 -12.24
N VAL A 35 0.22 15.42 -11.06
CA VAL A 35 -0.66 14.54 -10.27
C VAL A 35 -1.73 15.34 -9.55
N LEU A 36 -1.39 16.52 -9.02
CA LEU A 36 -2.36 17.47 -8.46
C LEU A 36 -3.34 17.97 -9.52
N ASP A 37 -2.85 18.28 -10.73
CA ASP A 37 -3.68 18.70 -11.86
C ASP A 37 -4.64 17.58 -12.29
N LEU A 38 -4.15 16.34 -12.33
CA LEU A 38 -4.99 15.15 -12.60
C LEU A 38 -6.06 14.93 -11.53
N LEU A 39 -5.76 15.26 -10.27
CA LEU A 39 -6.71 15.22 -9.16
C LEU A 39 -7.56 16.49 -9.06
N SER A 40 -7.39 17.45 -9.99
CA SER A 40 -8.07 18.75 -9.99
C SER A 40 -7.96 19.49 -8.65
N ALA A 41 -6.86 19.31 -7.94
CA ALA A 41 -6.61 19.95 -6.65
C ALA A 41 -5.84 21.26 -6.83
N ASP A 42 -6.10 22.24 -5.97
CA ASP A 42 -5.40 23.53 -6.00
C ASP A 42 -3.88 23.33 -5.87
N SER A 43 -3.18 23.61 -6.96
CA SER A 43 -1.76 23.40 -7.11
C SER A 43 -0.95 24.59 -6.54
N THR A 44 -1.09 24.83 -5.24
CA THR A 44 -0.23 25.78 -4.50
C THR A 44 1.15 25.16 -4.22
N GLY A 45 2.15 25.99 -3.91
CA GLY A 45 3.49 25.51 -3.53
C GLY A 45 3.48 24.57 -2.31
N ILE A 46 2.57 24.83 -1.35
CA ILE A 46 2.38 23.97 -0.16
C ILE A 46 1.75 22.63 -0.55
N SER A 47 0.70 22.64 -1.39
CA SER A 47 0.05 21.42 -1.88
C SER A 47 1.05 20.51 -2.58
N ARG A 48 1.92 21.08 -3.44
CA ARG A 48 2.98 20.34 -4.16
C ARG A 48 3.99 19.69 -3.20
N HIS A 49 4.40 20.42 -2.17
CA HIS A 49 5.36 19.89 -1.20
C HIS A 49 4.76 18.74 -0.38
N LEU A 50 3.53 18.90 0.11
CA LEU A 50 2.81 17.86 0.84
C LEU A 50 2.59 16.62 -0.03
N PHE A 51 2.25 16.80 -1.31
CA PHE A 51 2.09 15.69 -2.25
C PHE A 51 3.40 14.95 -2.52
N ALA A 52 4.52 15.67 -2.64
CA ALA A 52 5.84 15.05 -2.76
C ALA A 52 6.21 14.25 -1.50
N THR A 53 5.87 14.74 -0.30
CA THR A 53 6.06 13.99 0.95
C THR A 53 5.21 12.71 0.99
N VAL A 54 3.95 12.77 0.55
CA VAL A 54 3.10 11.58 0.40
C VAL A 54 3.72 10.59 -0.59
N GLY A 55 4.21 11.07 -1.73
CA GLY A 55 4.93 10.26 -2.72
C GLY A 55 6.14 9.54 -2.12
N MET A 56 6.96 10.24 -1.33
CA MET A 56 8.09 9.65 -0.60
C MET A 56 7.64 8.50 0.32
N PHE A 57 6.58 8.68 1.10
CA PHE A 57 6.03 7.61 1.94
C PHE A 57 5.46 6.44 1.12
N MET A 58 4.83 6.71 -0.03
CA MET A 58 4.38 5.67 -0.96
C MET A 58 5.54 4.83 -1.49
N VAL A 59 6.67 5.46 -1.83
CA VAL A 59 7.89 4.76 -2.26
C VAL A 59 8.45 3.89 -1.14
N VAL A 60 8.62 4.44 0.07
CA VAL A 60 9.21 3.72 1.20
C VAL A 60 8.33 2.54 1.61
N VAL A 61 7.03 2.76 1.82
CA VAL A 61 6.13 1.69 2.28
C VAL A 61 5.80 0.71 1.16
N GLY A 62 5.66 1.18 -0.08
CA GLY A 62 5.49 0.32 -1.25
C GLY A 62 6.71 -0.58 -1.48
N GLY A 63 7.91 -0.02 -1.40
CA GLY A 63 9.17 -0.75 -1.53
C GLY A 63 9.34 -1.79 -0.42
N LEU A 64 9.03 -1.41 0.82
CA LEU A 64 9.01 -2.32 1.96
C LEU A 64 8.03 -3.49 1.76
N LEU A 65 6.84 -3.22 1.20
CA LEU A 65 5.85 -4.24 0.86
C LEU A 65 6.35 -5.20 -0.23
N VAL A 66 6.93 -4.67 -1.31
CA VAL A 66 7.52 -5.48 -2.38
C VAL A 66 8.63 -6.35 -1.81
N GLN A 67 9.62 -5.73 -1.16
CA GLN A 67 10.80 -6.43 -0.64
C GLN A 67 10.45 -7.42 0.46
N GLY A 68 9.50 -7.11 1.33
CA GLY A 68 9.08 -7.98 2.43
C GLY A 68 8.22 -9.17 1.98
N LEU A 69 7.58 -9.10 0.80
CA LEU A 69 6.78 -10.19 0.24
C LEU A 69 7.53 -11.07 -0.77
N LEU A 70 8.74 -10.67 -1.19
CA LEU A 70 9.62 -11.50 -2.03
C LEU A 70 10.09 -12.79 -1.33
N PRO A 71 10.46 -12.78 -0.02
CA PRO A 71 10.84 -13.98 0.71
C PRO A 71 9.69 -14.98 0.94
N PRO A 72 9.99 -16.29 1.05
CA PRO A 72 8.99 -17.33 1.28
C PRO A 72 8.28 -17.23 2.64
N ALA A 73 8.90 -16.62 3.65
CA ALA A 73 8.31 -16.37 4.96
C ALA A 73 8.29 -14.86 5.26
N PRO A 74 7.29 -14.11 4.75
CA PRO A 74 7.19 -12.69 5.03
C PRO A 74 6.96 -12.44 6.53
N PRO A 75 7.68 -11.50 7.15
CA PRO A 75 7.51 -11.20 8.56
C PRO A 75 6.13 -10.57 8.84
N PRO A 76 5.41 -11.01 9.88
CA PRO A 76 4.05 -10.53 10.15
C PRO A 76 3.97 -9.05 10.53
N TYR A 77 5.04 -8.47 11.09
CA TYR A 77 5.10 -7.05 11.44
C TYR A 77 5.03 -6.13 10.21
N LEU A 78 5.48 -6.59 9.05
CA LEU A 78 5.43 -5.84 7.79
C LEU A 78 3.98 -5.46 7.44
N LEU A 79 3.07 -6.42 7.62
CA LEU A 79 1.65 -6.27 7.30
C LEU A 79 0.89 -5.50 8.40
N LEU A 80 1.37 -5.56 9.64
CA LEU A 80 0.82 -4.80 10.78
C LEU A 80 1.00 -3.29 10.60
N TRP A 81 2.09 -2.83 9.97
CA TRP A 81 2.34 -1.41 9.74
C TRP A 81 1.89 -0.92 8.35
N ALA A 82 1.99 -1.77 7.33
CA ALA A 82 1.53 -1.42 5.98
C ALA A 82 -0.01 -1.31 5.88
N GLY A 83 -0.76 -2.09 6.66
CA GLY A 83 -2.23 -2.03 6.69
C GLY A 83 -2.78 -0.69 7.18
N PRO A 84 -2.40 -0.21 8.39
CA PRO A 84 -2.83 1.08 8.93
C PRO A 84 -2.44 2.27 8.06
N GLN A 85 -1.23 2.26 7.47
CA GLN A 85 -0.78 3.35 6.58
C GLN A 85 -1.70 3.48 5.35
N LYS A 86 -2.11 2.35 4.75
CA LYS A 86 -3.05 2.33 3.61
C LYS A 86 -4.48 2.69 3.99
N PHE A 87 -4.93 2.26 5.17
CA PHE A 87 -6.24 2.68 5.68
C PHE A 87 -6.29 4.18 6.00
N GLY A 88 -5.21 4.72 6.58
CA GLY A 88 -5.05 6.15 6.81
C GLY A 88 -5.08 6.96 5.52
N ALA A 89 -4.44 6.47 4.45
CA ALA A 89 -4.51 7.08 3.12
C ALA A 89 -5.96 7.12 2.59
N PHE A 90 -6.70 6.01 2.68
CA PHE A 90 -8.13 5.99 2.32
C PHE A 90 -8.94 7.01 3.13
N ALA A 91 -8.76 7.05 4.45
CA ALA A 91 -9.51 7.95 5.33
C ALA A 91 -9.23 9.42 5.03
N LEU A 92 -7.95 9.79 4.86
CA LEU A 92 -7.55 11.18 4.60
C LEU A 92 -7.96 11.64 3.20
N VAL A 93 -7.85 10.79 2.18
CA VAL A 93 -8.37 11.10 0.83
C VAL A 93 -9.90 11.24 0.87
N GLY A 94 -10.59 10.36 1.60
CA GLY A 94 -12.04 10.47 1.82
C GLY A 94 -12.46 11.78 2.48
N VAL A 95 -11.74 12.22 3.52
CA VAL A 95 -11.96 13.54 4.15
C VAL A 95 -11.70 14.67 3.15
N GLY A 96 -10.68 14.54 2.29
CA GLY A 96 -10.40 15.52 1.25
C GLY A 96 -11.52 15.63 0.21
N VAL A 97 -12.10 14.52 -0.22
CA VAL A 97 -13.27 14.51 -1.13
C VAL A 97 -14.49 15.15 -0.47
N LEU A 98 -14.77 14.84 0.81
CA LEU A 98 -15.88 15.44 1.55
C LEU A 98 -15.73 16.95 1.79
N ARG A 99 -14.52 17.49 1.61
CA ARG A 99 -14.20 18.91 1.74
C ARG A 99 -13.98 19.60 0.40
N ASP A 100 -14.35 18.94 -0.71
CA ASP A 100 -14.16 19.42 -2.08
C ASP A 100 -12.70 19.79 -2.43
N LEU A 101 -11.73 19.22 -1.72
CA LEU A 101 -10.29 19.45 -1.95
C LEU A 101 -9.75 18.63 -3.13
N PHE A 102 -10.47 17.58 -3.53
CA PHE A 102 -10.06 16.67 -4.60
C PHE A 102 -11.19 16.44 -5.59
N GLY A 103 -10.82 16.30 -6.86
CA GLY A 103 -11.72 16.01 -7.96
C GLY A 103 -12.27 14.57 -7.96
N PRO A 104 -13.14 14.25 -8.94
CA PRO A 104 -13.92 13.02 -8.99
C PRO A 104 -13.10 11.72 -9.14
N LEU A 105 -11.79 11.81 -9.43
CA LEU A 105 -10.88 10.66 -9.51
C LEU A 105 -10.31 10.23 -8.14
N ALA A 106 -10.32 11.09 -7.13
CA ALA A 106 -9.78 10.78 -5.79
C ALA A 106 -10.49 9.61 -5.05
N PRO A 107 -11.82 9.45 -5.13
CA PRO A 107 -12.51 8.31 -4.54
C PRO A 107 -12.03 6.96 -5.09
N LEU A 108 -11.69 6.89 -6.38
CA LEU A 108 -11.19 5.67 -7.02
C LEU A 108 -9.83 5.27 -6.43
N VAL A 109 -8.93 6.24 -6.26
CA VAL A 109 -7.61 6.04 -5.64
C VAL A 109 -7.75 5.62 -4.18
N ALA A 110 -8.67 6.26 -3.44
CA ALA A 110 -8.96 5.90 -2.05
C ALA A 110 -9.45 4.45 -1.94
N PHE A 111 -10.41 4.06 -2.78
CA PHE A 111 -10.97 2.71 -2.77
C PHE A 111 -9.92 1.66 -3.17
N PHE A 112 -9.03 2.01 -4.09
CA PHE A 112 -7.88 1.18 -4.43
C PHE A 112 -7.01 0.96 -3.19
N ASP A 113 -6.65 2.01 -2.44
CA ASP A 113 -5.86 1.86 -1.21
C ASP A 113 -6.58 1.07 -0.09
N LEU A 114 -7.91 1.17 0.01
CA LEU A 114 -8.70 0.33 0.92
C LEU A 114 -8.61 -1.15 0.54
N ALA A 115 -8.71 -1.48 -0.75
CA ALA A 115 -8.55 -2.85 -1.23
C ALA A 115 -7.14 -3.39 -0.89
N LYS A 116 -6.09 -2.57 -1.03
CA LYS A 116 -4.73 -2.93 -0.62
C LYS A 116 -4.63 -3.17 0.89
N ALA A 117 -5.25 -2.31 1.71
CA ALA A 117 -5.26 -2.46 3.17
C ALA A 117 -5.92 -3.78 3.60
N LEU A 118 -7.06 -4.11 2.97
CA LEU A 118 -7.77 -5.37 3.23
C LEU A 118 -6.94 -6.58 2.84
N LEU A 119 -6.27 -6.54 1.68
CA LEU A 119 -5.42 -7.62 1.22
C LEU A 119 -4.23 -7.87 2.16
N CYS A 120 -3.57 -6.80 2.63
CA CYS A 120 -2.52 -6.90 3.66
C CYS A 120 -3.05 -7.56 4.95
N ARG A 121 -4.24 -7.15 5.41
CA ARG A 121 -4.87 -7.72 6.62
C ARG A 121 -5.21 -9.20 6.44
N LEU A 122 -5.75 -9.61 5.30
CA LEU A 122 -6.07 -11.00 4.98
C LEU A 122 -4.81 -11.87 4.95
N MET A 123 -3.73 -11.38 4.32
CA MET A 123 -2.43 -12.06 4.31
C MET A 123 -1.86 -12.20 5.73
N GLY A 124 -1.92 -11.12 6.52
CA GLY A 124 -1.43 -11.12 7.91
C GLY A 124 -2.14 -12.15 8.77
N ARG A 125 -3.48 -12.25 8.66
CA ARG A 125 -4.27 -13.27 9.36
C ARG A 125 -3.84 -14.69 8.98
N ARG A 126 -3.63 -14.97 7.69
CA ARG A 126 -3.22 -16.30 7.23
C ARG A 126 -1.82 -16.71 7.73
N LEU A 127 -0.87 -15.77 7.79
CA LEU A 127 0.48 -16.04 8.29
C LEU A 127 0.48 -16.32 9.79
N VAL A 128 -0.30 -15.56 10.57
CA VAL A 128 -0.46 -15.80 12.02
C VAL A 128 -1.11 -17.16 12.29
N SER A 129 -2.16 -17.52 11.55
CA SER A 129 -2.81 -18.84 11.67
C SER A 129 -1.86 -20.00 11.35
N ARG A 130 -1.04 -19.87 10.30
CA ARG A 130 -0.03 -20.89 9.94
C ARG A 130 1.08 -21.01 10.99
N ALA A 131 1.55 -19.90 11.55
CA ALA A 131 2.54 -19.90 12.63
C ALA A 131 1.98 -20.49 13.93
N GLY A 132 0.68 -20.32 14.20
CA GLY A 132 -0.03 -20.99 15.29
C GLY A 132 -0.04 -22.51 15.13
N ALA A 133 -0.49 -22.99 13.96
CA ALA A 133 -0.57 -24.43 13.65
C ALA A 133 0.80 -25.14 13.67
N ALA A 134 1.86 -24.48 13.20
CA ALA A 134 3.21 -25.04 13.23
C ALA A 134 3.76 -25.19 14.67
N ARG A 135 3.46 -24.24 15.56
CA ARG A 135 3.86 -24.31 16.98
C ARG A 135 3.13 -25.40 17.75
N THR A 136 1.85 -25.63 17.47
CA THR A 136 1.09 -26.73 18.09
C THR A 136 1.56 -28.11 17.60
N ALA A 137 1.98 -28.23 16.34
CA ALA A 137 2.53 -29.47 15.81
C ALA A 137 3.91 -29.80 16.37
N GLY A 138 4.77 -28.79 16.60
CA GLY A 138 6.11 -28.97 17.16
C GLY A 138 6.17 -29.15 18.68
N ALA A 139 5.10 -28.84 19.41
CA ALA A 139 5.01 -29.04 20.86
C ALA A 139 4.45 -30.43 21.25
N GLY A 140 4.04 -31.23 20.27
CA GLY A 140 3.45 -32.56 20.47
C GLY A 140 4.33 -33.73 20.01
N GLY A 141 5.61 -33.50 19.70
CA GLY A 141 6.60 -34.54 19.36
C GLY A 141 7.82 -34.41 20.26
#